data_AF-A0A841ADS6-F1
#
_entry.id   AF-A0A841ADS6-F1
#
_cell.length_a   1.000
_cell.length_b   1.000
_cell.length_c   1.000
_cell.angle_alpha   90.00
_cell.angle_beta   90.00
_cell.angle_gamma   90.00
#
_symmetry.space_group_name_H-M   'P 1'
#
loop_
_entity.id
_entity.type
_entity.pdbx_description
1 polymer ?
#
loop_
_entity_poly.entity_id
_entity_poly.type
_entity_poly.pdbx_seq_one_letter_code
_entity_poly.pdbx_strand_id
1 'polypeptide(L)'
;MFADFWGHVRKKPEDHPDRRIGGKYYRFYILWLTFPPMLLLLLGRPVQVIIAYGVLGALFMPFLAITLLFLMNSRHMPQRWRNGPVLNILLGIVTLLFVVLGVNQLLAALPG
;
A
#
# COMPACT_ATOMS: atom_id res chain seq x y z
N MET A 1 17.96 8.83 4.68
CA MET A 1 16.60 9.24 5.09
C MET A 1 16.23 8.76 6.51
N PHE A 2 16.20 7.47 6.84
CA PHE A 2 15.79 7.00 8.20
C PHE A 2 16.78 7.38 9.33
N ALA A 3 18.08 7.23 9.10
CA ALA A 3 19.13 7.64 10.04
C ALA A 3 19.11 9.16 10.32
N ASP A 4 18.68 9.92 9.31
CA ASP A 4 18.62 11.38 9.37
C ASP A 4 17.40 11.87 10.16
N PHE A 5 16.24 11.24 9.94
CA PHE A 5 15.01 11.46 10.70
C PHE A 5 15.21 11.13 12.19
N TRP A 6 15.83 9.98 12.50
CA TRP A 6 16.07 9.57 13.89
C TRP A 6 17.05 10.49 14.61
N GLY A 7 18.08 10.97 13.92
CA GLY A 7 18.98 11.98 14.50
C GLY A 7 18.29 13.33 14.71
N HIS A 8 17.24 13.66 13.94
CA HIS A 8 16.56 14.96 13.99
C HIS A 8 15.57 14.97 15.17
N VAL A 9 14.85 13.84 15.35
CA VAL A 9 14.01 13.57 16.52
C VAL A 9 14.82 13.61 17.83
N ARG A 10 16.11 13.24 17.79
CA ARG A 10 17.00 13.27 18.96
C ARG A 10 17.86 14.52 19.09
N LYS A 11 17.59 15.60 18.32
CA LYS A 11 18.30 16.90 18.37
C LYS A 11 19.84 16.80 18.37
N LYS A 12 20.42 15.85 17.61
CA LYS A 12 21.87 15.77 17.45
C LYS A 12 22.32 16.60 16.22
N PRO A 13 23.51 17.25 16.25
CA PRO A 13 24.06 17.98 15.11
C PRO A 13 24.11 17.13 13.83
N GLU A 14 23.93 17.77 12.66
CA GLU A 14 23.90 17.12 11.34
C GLU A 14 25.19 16.35 11.02
N ASP A 15 26.34 16.75 11.58
CA ASP A 15 27.65 16.21 11.22
C ASP A 15 28.17 15.09 12.16
N HIS A 16 27.31 14.51 13.00
CA HIS A 16 27.73 13.43 13.91
C HIS A 16 28.03 12.12 13.15
N PRO A 17 29.16 11.43 13.44
CA PRO A 17 29.59 10.22 12.74
C PRO A 17 28.59 9.05 12.84
N ASP A 18 27.71 9.06 13.84
CA ASP A 18 26.64 8.05 14.02
C ASP A 18 25.49 8.16 13.01
N ARG A 19 25.38 9.30 12.32
CA ARG A 19 24.31 9.63 11.36
C ARG A 19 24.70 9.35 9.90
N ARG A 20 26.01 9.20 9.65
CA ARG A 20 26.56 8.89 8.32
C ARG A 20 26.23 7.45 7.91
N ILE A 21 26.26 7.19 6.60
CA ILE A 21 26.09 5.85 6.03
C ILE A 21 27.17 4.94 6.64
N GLY A 22 26.76 3.97 7.47
CA GLY A 22 27.65 3.10 8.26
C GLY A 22 27.65 3.32 9.78
N GLY A 23 27.00 4.38 10.28
CA GLY A 23 26.86 4.70 11.70
C GLY A 23 25.94 3.75 12.47
N LYS A 24 25.95 3.84 13.80
CA LYS A 24 25.25 2.89 14.70
C LYS A 24 23.74 2.80 14.42
N TYR A 25 23.11 3.91 14.03
CA TYR A 25 21.68 3.95 13.69
C TYR A 25 21.37 3.30 12.33
N TYR A 26 22.27 3.43 11.36
CA TYR A 26 22.16 2.75 10.08
C TYR A 26 22.33 1.22 10.25
N ARG A 27 23.31 0.79 11.05
CA ARG A 27 23.52 -0.64 11.37
C ARG A 27 22.33 -1.22 12.13
N PHE A 28 21.78 -0.50 13.11
CA PHE A 28 20.57 -0.92 13.83
C PHE A 28 19.37 -1.03 12.88
N TYR A 29 19.19 -0.06 11.97
CA TYR A 29 18.13 -0.12 10.97
C TYR A 29 18.29 -1.30 10.01
N ILE A 30 19.51 -1.61 9.55
CA ILE A 30 19.75 -2.79 8.71
C ILE A 30 19.53 -4.10 9.48
N LEU A 31 19.98 -4.19 10.74
CA LEU A 31 19.70 -5.33 11.60
C LEU A 31 18.20 -5.50 11.83
N TRP A 32 17.49 -4.40 12.06
CA TRP A 32 16.04 -4.38 12.19
C TRP A 32 15.31 -4.65 10.88
N LEU A 33 15.89 -4.38 9.70
CA LEU A 33 15.31 -4.77 8.41
C LEU A 33 15.55 -6.23 8.08
N THR A 34 16.62 -6.83 8.59
CA THR A 34 16.96 -8.25 8.35
C THR A 34 16.23 -9.19 9.32
N PHE A 35 15.94 -8.74 10.55
CA PHE A 35 15.22 -9.54 11.54
C PHE A 35 13.78 -9.94 11.14
N PRO A 36 12.91 -9.04 10.66
CA PRO A 36 11.54 -9.37 10.26
C PRO A 36 11.47 -10.41 9.14
N PRO A 37 12.18 -10.29 8.01
CA PRO A 37 12.15 -11.31 6.97
C PRO A 37 12.74 -12.64 7.47
N MET A 38 13.79 -12.64 8.28
CA MET A 38 14.32 -13.89 8.86
C MET A 38 13.35 -14.56 9.85
N LEU A 39 12.67 -13.79 10.69
CA LEU A 39 11.62 -14.31 11.58
C LEU A 39 10.43 -14.87 10.79
N LEU A 40 10.02 -14.18 9.72
CA LEU A 40 8.94 -14.65 8.84
C LEU A 40 9.32 -15.95 8.11
N LEU A 41 10.59 -16.13 7.75
CA LEU A 41 11.12 -17.39 7.20
C LEU A 41 11.06 -18.52 8.24
N LEU A 42 11.40 -18.26 9.50
CA LEU A 42 11.33 -19.25 10.59
C LEU A 42 9.90 -19.68 10.92
N LEU A 43 8.91 -18.79 10.76
CA LEU A 43 7.50 -19.12 10.92
C LEU A 43 6.96 -20.07 9.82
N GLY A 44 7.77 -20.40 8.80
CA GLY A 44 7.45 -21.38 7.76
C GLY A 44 6.32 -20.97 6.82
N ARG A 45 5.70 -19.80 7.05
CA ARG A 45 4.55 -19.28 6.28
C ARG A 45 4.71 -17.82 5.83
N PRO A 46 5.90 -17.37 5.35
CA PRO A 46 6.08 -16.00 4.87
C PRO A 46 5.10 -15.67 3.74
N VAL A 47 4.80 -16.67 2.90
CA VAL A 47 3.89 -16.56 1.76
C VAL A 47 2.46 -16.24 2.21
N GLN A 48 1.96 -16.78 3.32
CA GLN A 48 0.58 -16.52 3.76
C GLN A 48 0.41 -15.08 4.27
N VAL A 49 1.40 -14.54 4.99
CA VAL A 49 1.38 -13.15 5.45
C VAL A 49 1.46 -12.18 4.27
N ILE A 50 2.30 -12.49 3.28
CA ILE A 50 2.41 -11.69 2.05
C ILE A 50 1.12 -11.76 1.24
N ILE A 51 0.52 -12.95 1.06
CA ILE A 51 -0.76 -13.11 0.36
C ILE A 51 -1.88 -12.38 1.11
N ALA A 52 -1.96 -12.50 2.44
CA ALA A 52 -2.96 -11.79 3.23
C ALA A 52 -2.84 -10.26 3.07
N TYR A 53 -1.61 -9.74 3.14
CA TYR A 53 -1.36 -8.32 2.90
C TYR A 53 -1.67 -7.91 1.45
N GLY A 54 -1.34 -8.76 0.49
CA GLY A 54 -1.64 -8.56 -0.93
C GLY A 54 -3.14 -8.55 -1.21
N VAL A 55 -3.91 -9.46 -0.61
CA VAL A 55 -5.38 -9.50 -0.71
C VAL A 55 -5.98 -8.26 -0.06
N LEU A 56 -5.54 -7.89 1.14
CA LEU A 56 -5.99 -6.67 1.81
C LEU A 56 -5.71 -5.42 0.96
N GLY A 57 -4.50 -5.28 0.39
CA GLY A 57 -4.15 -4.18 -0.51
C GLY A 57 -4.91 -4.20 -1.84
N ALA A 58 -5.12 -5.39 -2.41
CA ALA A 58 -5.89 -5.57 -3.63
C ALA A 58 -7.38 -5.26 -3.44
N LEU A 59 -7.92 -5.37 -2.22
CA LEU A 59 -9.29 -4.93 -1.89
C LEU A 59 -9.42 -3.40 -1.75
N PHE A 60 -8.33 -2.68 -1.48
CA PHE A 60 -8.38 -1.20 -1.44
C PHE A 60 -8.54 -0.57 -2.83
N MET A 61 -7.88 -1.11 -3.86
CA MET A 61 -8.01 -0.60 -5.25
C MET A 61 -9.46 -0.59 -5.81
N PRO A 62 -10.25 -1.67 -5.75
CA PRO A 62 -11.63 -1.68 -6.24
C PRO A 62 -12.49 -0.67 -5.48
N PHE A 63 -12.30 -0.61 -4.16
CA PHE A 63 -13.02 0.32 -3.31
C PHE A 63 -12.75 1.77 -3.71
N LEU A 64 -11.48 2.14 -3.92
CA LEU A 64 -11.11 3.48 -4.41
C LEU A 64 -11.66 3.77 -5.82
N ALA A 65 -11.59 2.82 -6.74
CA ALA A 65 -12.10 3.02 -8.10
C ALA A 65 -13.61 3.27 -8.13
N ILE A 66 -14.38 2.46 -7.40
CA ILE A 66 -15.84 2.60 -7.29
C ILE A 66 -16.21 3.92 -6.62
N THR A 67 -15.56 4.25 -5.50
CA THR A 67 -15.86 5.47 -4.74
C THR A 67 -15.50 6.73 -5.53
N LEU A 68 -14.39 6.75 -6.27
CA LEU A 68 -14.03 7.86 -7.14
C LEU A 68 -15.00 8.01 -8.31
N LEU A 69 -15.40 6.90 -8.95
CA LEU A 69 -16.41 6.93 -10.00
C LEU A 69 -17.73 7.52 -9.47
N PHE A 70 -18.17 7.09 -8.29
CA PHE A 70 -19.39 7.59 -7.66
C PHE A 70 -19.26 9.07 -7.25
N LEU A 71 -18.18 9.44 -6.55
CA LEU A 71 -17.97 10.79 -6.03
C LEU A 71 -17.85 11.82 -7.17
N MET A 72 -17.07 11.50 -8.20
CA MET A 72 -16.84 12.40 -9.34
C MET A 72 -18.00 12.46 -10.33
N ASN A 73 -18.92 11.49 -10.28
CA ASN A 73 -20.19 11.54 -10.99
C ASN A 73 -21.35 12.08 -10.14
N SER A 74 -21.12 12.33 -8.84
CA SER A 74 -22.14 12.86 -7.93
C SER A 74 -22.48 14.31 -8.23
N ARG A 75 -23.74 14.68 -7.99
CA ARG A 75 -24.33 16.00 -8.29
C ARG A 75 -23.67 17.16 -7.52
N HIS A 76 -22.87 16.85 -6.51
CA HIS A 76 -22.17 17.82 -5.65
C HIS A 76 -20.79 18.23 -6.19
N MET A 77 -20.29 17.63 -7.30
CA MET A 77 -18.96 17.93 -7.84
C MET A 77 -19.03 19.05 -8.91
N PRO A 78 -18.25 20.15 -8.78
CA PRO A 78 -18.24 21.23 -9.76
C PRO A 78 -17.79 20.74 -11.15
N GLN A 79 -18.44 21.20 -12.23
CA GLN A 79 -18.19 20.72 -13.60
C GLN A 79 -16.73 20.72 -14.04
N ARG A 80 -15.90 21.64 -13.51
CA ARG A 80 -14.45 21.71 -13.81
C ARG A 80 -13.62 20.54 -13.27
N TRP A 81 -14.12 19.83 -12.26
CA TRP A 81 -13.44 18.72 -11.58
C TRP A 81 -14.13 17.37 -11.82
N ARG A 82 -15.15 17.34 -12.68
CA ARG A 82 -15.82 16.09 -13.06
C ARG A 82 -14.91 15.27 -13.96
N ASN A 83 -15.00 13.96 -13.83
CA ASN A 83 -14.35 13.06 -14.76
C ASN A 83 -14.83 13.34 -16.19
N GLY A 84 -13.87 13.59 -17.08
CA GLY A 84 -14.15 13.66 -18.51
C GLY A 84 -14.64 12.31 -19.05
N PRO A 85 -15.17 12.27 -20.29
CA PRO A 85 -15.67 11.04 -20.90
C PRO A 85 -14.62 9.91 -20.94
N VAL A 86 -13.35 10.26 -21.16
CA VAL A 86 -12.22 9.31 -21.14
C VAL A 86 -12.03 8.68 -19.75
N LEU A 87 -12.04 9.50 -18.69
CA LEU A 87 -11.90 9.03 -17.31
C LEU A 87 -13.09 8.17 -16.88
N ASN A 88 -14.31 8.51 -17.30
CA ASN A 88 -15.49 7.69 -17.03
C ASN A 88 -15.43 6.33 -17.71
N ILE A 89 -14.97 6.26 -18.96
CA ILE A 89 -14.79 4.98 -19.67
C ILE A 89 -13.72 4.14 -18.98
N LEU A 90 -12.57 4.73 -18.66
CA LEU A 90 -11.47 4.02 -18.00
C LEU A 90 -11.87 3.52 -16.60
N LEU A 91 -12.49 4.38 -15.79
CA LEU A 91 -13.00 3.99 -14.48
C LEU A 91 -14.13 2.96 -14.58
N GLY A 92 -14.96 3.04 -15.62
CA GLY A 92 -15.98 2.02 -15.93
C GLY A 92 -15.35 0.65 -16.20
N ILE A 93 -14.30 0.59 -17.03
CA ILE A 93 -13.55 -0.64 -17.31
C ILE A 93 -12.91 -1.18 -16.03
N VAL A 94 -12.23 -0.33 -15.26
CA VAL A 94 -11.58 -0.71 -14.00
C VAL A 94 -12.60 -1.25 -13.00
N THR A 95 -13.74 -0.55 -12.85
CA THR A 95 -14.84 -0.97 -11.97
C THR A 95 -15.40 -2.32 -12.41
N LEU A 96 -15.65 -2.51 -13.70
CA LEU A 96 -16.17 -3.75 -14.25
C LEU A 96 -15.22 -4.92 -14.01
N LEU A 97 -13.92 -4.74 -14.28
CA LEU A 97 -12.90 -5.75 -14.00
C LEU A 97 -12.88 -6.14 -12.53
N PHE A 98 -12.92 -5.16 -11.63
CA PHE A 98 -12.92 -5.40 -10.19
C PHE A 98 -14.20 -6.08 -9.69
N VAL A 99 -15.37 -5.74 -10.23
CA VAL A 99 -16.62 -6.44 -9.91
C VAL A 99 -16.55 -7.90 -10.35
N VAL A 100 -16.09 -8.17 -11.57
CA VAL A 100 -15.93 -9.55 -12.08
C VAL A 100 -14.94 -10.34 -11.23
N LEU A 101 -13.78 -9.75 -10.90
CA LEU A 101 -12.78 -10.38 -10.05
C LEU A 101 -13.30 -10.61 -8.63
N GLY A 102 -14.03 -9.64 -8.06
CA GLY A 102 -14.62 -9.76 -6.74
C GLY A 102 -15.68 -10.87 -6.67
N VAL A 103 -16.55 -10.96 -7.68
CA VAL A 103 -17.54 -12.05 -7.79
C VAL A 103 -16.84 -13.40 -7.95
N ASN A 104 -15.82 -13.50 -8.81
CA ASN A 104 -15.04 -14.73 -8.97
C ASN A 104 -14.34 -15.15 -7.67
N GLN A 105 -13.77 -14.19 -6.93
CA GLN A 105 -13.16 -14.48 -5.63
C GLN A 105 -14.20 -14.89 -4.59
N LEU A 106 -15.39 -14.26 -4.58
CA LEU A 106 -16.48 -14.63 -3.68
C LEU A 106 -16.98 -16.06 -3.96
N LEU A 107 -17.16 -16.41 -5.24
CA LEU A 107 -17.55 -17.76 -5.65
C LEU A 107 -16.45 -18.79 -5.34
N ALA A 108 -15.18 -18.44 -5.48
CA ALA A 108 -14.07 -19.32 -5.09
C ALA A 108 -13.91 -19.46 -3.57
N ALA A 109 -14.30 -18.45 -2.80
CA ALA A 109 -14.24 -18.44 -1.34
C ALA A 109 -15.45 -19.13 -0.69
N LEU A 110 -16.58 -19.19 -1.38
CA LEU A 110 -17.75 -19.98 -0.96
C LEU A 110 -17.48 -21.45 -1.33
N PRO A 111 -17.24 -22.32 -0.34
CA PRO A 111 -16.93 -23.72 -0.61
C PRO A 111 -18.10 -24.40 -1.31
N GLY A 112 -17.82 -25.01 -2.46
CA GLY A 112 -18.52 -26.21 -2.93
C GLY A 112 -17.82 -27.44 -2.37
#